data_AF-I2GXW0-F1
#
_entry.id   AF-I2GXW0-F1
#
_cell.length_a   1.000
_cell.length_b   1.000
_cell.length_c   1.000
_cell.angle_alpha   90.00
_cell.angle_beta   90.00
_cell.angle_gamma   90.00
#
_symmetry.space_group_name_H-M   'P 1'
#
loop_
_entity.id
_entity.type
_entity.pdbx_description
1 polymer ?
#
loop_
_entity_poly.entity_id
_entity_poly.type
_entity_poly.pdbx_seq_one_letter_code
_entity_poly.pdbx_strand_id
1 'polypeptide(L)'
;MGYFIPQSAINNLKNYKYQSEDHSLISQYVLGPFWRKTATIFPRNMAPNLITLSGFAFILINDITVLYYDPTLTQSSPTWTFYSYALGLFLYQTFDACDGLHARRIGQSGPLGELFDHCIDSINTTLSMLPFCSAFKMGYTWLFPLLQFGLLLNFYLSTWEEYYTQKLYLSSFSGPVEGILSITILFLLKGLFGFEIPWHLPLIQLGTITVEFVCFIYILVGIAIAFNVYTSIKNVQSYYDNHTTSDPTNTNNSAIIQNQQVGLVPFIGFYVSIMLLILVDQRIINLPFILMSGLIIAFMVGRIIVAHLTLQPFPTMGLVSYIPLFQLGLYKILISYYKLDSNLVIMMLTGCGFGLALGIHAMFINEVIYEFTTYLDVYALSIKHPKNV
;
A
#
# COMPACT_ATOMS: atom_id res chain seq x y z
N MET A 1 -12.28 25.29 -6.52
CA MET A 1 -12.56 23.96 -7.10
C MET A 1 -11.30 23.15 -6.93
N GLY A 2 -11.41 21.97 -6.32
CA GLY A 2 -10.31 21.01 -6.25
C GLY A 2 -9.85 20.56 -7.64
N TYR A 3 -8.54 20.37 -7.77
CA TYR A 3 -7.92 19.76 -8.94
C TYR A 3 -8.26 18.27 -9.07
N PHE A 4 -8.39 17.55 -7.94
CA PHE A 4 -8.62 16.10 -7.90
C PHE A 4 -10.10 15.72 -7.78
N ILE A 5 -10.95 16.64 -7.31
CA ILE A 5 -12.38 16.41 -7.12
C ILE A 5 -13.17 17.55 -7.77
N PRO A 6 -13.74 17.32 -8.97
CA PRO A 6 -14.65 18.28 -9.57
C PRO A 6 -15.89 18.51 -8.72
N GLN A 7 -16.44 19.73 -8.75
CA GLN A 7 -17.65 20.09 -7.99
C GLN A 7 -18.86 19.21 -8.33
N SER A 8 -18.94 18.68 -9.55
CA SER A 8 -19.99 17.74 -9.96
C SER A 8 -19.84 16.37 -9.27
N ALA A 9 -18.62 15.93 -8.98
CA ALA A 9 -18.32 14.62 -8.42
C ALA A 9 -18.44 14.58 -6.89
N ILE A 10 -18.13 15.69 -6.20
CA ILE A 10 -18.20 15.75 -4.73
C ILE A 10 -19.60 15.43 -4.19
N ASN A 11 -20.64 15.78 -4.97
CA ASN A 11 -22.03 15.51 -4.60
C ASN A 11 -22.36 14.01 -4.53
N ASN A 12 -21.57 13.15 -5.17
CA ASN A 12 -21.76 11.70 -5.16
C ASN A 12 -21.37 11.07 -3.82
N LEU A 13 -20.59 11.77 -2.97
CA LEU A 13 -20.20 11.28 -1.64
C LEU A 13 -21.40 10.92 -0.76
N LYS A 14 -22.55 11.58 -0.95
CA LYS A 14 -23.78 11.28 -0.18
C LYS A 14 -24.41 9.94 -0.55
N ASN A 15 -24.09 9.42 -1.74
CA ASN A 15 -24.59 8.14 -2.23
C ASN A 15 -23.72 6.97 -1.77
N TYR A 16 -22.53 7.26 -1.21
CA TYR A 16 -21.57 6.27 -0.81
C TYR A 16 -22.08 5.39 0.34
N LYS A 17 -21.89 4.07 0.20
CA LYS A 17 -22.20 3.08 1.23
C LYS A 17 -21.11 2.02 1.23
N TYR A 18 -20.40 1.92 2.34
CA TYR A 18 -19.36 0.91 2.54
C TYR A 18 -19.92 -0.51 2.39
N GLN A 19 -19.23 -1.32 1.58
CA GLN A 19 -19.49 -2.74 1.39
C GLN A 19 -18.18 -3.50 1.32
N SER A 20 -18.05 -4.54 2.14
CA SER A 20 -16.91 -5.45 2.09
C SER A 20 -17.35 -6.90 2.32
N GLU A 21 -16.60 -7.82 1.71
CA GLU A 21 -16.67 -9.25 1.98
C GLU A 21 -15.31 -9.73 2.45
N ASP A 22 -15.23 -10.03 3.75
CA ASP A 22 -14.06 -10.68 4.31
C ASP A 22 -14.22 -12.18 4.20
N HIS A 23 -13.27 -12.88 3.56
CA HIS A 23 -13.23 -14.33 3.54
C HIS A 23 -12.04 -14.92 4.31
N SER A 24 -11.23 -14.10 4.99
CA SER A 24 -10.10 -14.55 5.81
C SER A 24 -10.60 -15.32 7.04
N LEU A 25 -10.19 -16.59 7.16
CA LEU A 25 -10.56 -17.44 8.29
C LEU A 25 -9.95 -16.91 9.60
N ILE A 26 -8.72 -16.40 9.54
CA ILE A 26 -8.03 -15.89 10.73
C ILE A 26 -8.68 -14.58 11.19
N SER A 27 -8.99 -13.68 10.25
CA SER A 27 -9.73 -12.44 10.53
C SER A 27 -11.09 -12.74 11.17
N GLN A 28 -11.89 -13.61 10.54
CA GLN A 28 -13.25 -13.86 11.01
C GLN A 28 -13.31 -14.57 12.37
N TYR A 29 -12.53 -15.63 12.56
CA TYR A 29 -12.70 -16.55 13.69
C TYR A 29 -11.71 -16.34 14.84
N VAL A 30 -10.53 -15.78 14.58
CA VAL A 30 -9.49 -15.60 15.62
C VAL A 30 -9.39 -14.15 16.04
N LEU A 31 -9.11 -13.25 15.09
CA LEU A 31 -8.83 -11.85 15.41
C LEU A 31 -10.08 -10.99 15.51
N GLY A 32 -11.15 -11.30 14.80
CA GLY A 32 -12.42 -10.57 14.84
C GLY A 32 -13.00 -10.44 16.25
N PRO A 33 -13.08 -11.53 17.05
CA PRO A 33 -13.47 -11.44 18.46
C PRO A 33 -12.51 -10.59 19.32
N PHE A 34 -11.21 -10.65 19.03
CA PHE A 34 -10.19 -9.85 19.71
C PHE A 34 -10.37 -8.36 19.38
N TRP A 35 -10.42 -7.97 18.10
CA TRP A 35 -10.60 -6.58 17.67
C TRP A 35 -11.93 -6.00 18.16
N ARG A 36 -13.03 -6.77 18.17
CA ARG A 36 -14.30 -6.30 18.74
C ARG A 36 -14.18 -5.92 20.21
N LYS A 37 -13.41 -6.67 20.99
CA LYS A 37 -13.12 -6.32 22.39
C LYS A 37 -12.18 -5.11 22.47
N THR A 38 -11.09 -5.12 21.72
CA THR A 38 -10.09 -4.03 21.71
C THR A 38 -10.68 -2.70 21.27
N ALA A 39 -11.57 -2.69 20.27
CA ALA A 39 -12.28 -1.52 19.81
C ALA A 39 -13.10 -0.84 20.93
N THR A 40 -13.44 -1.59 22.00
CA THR A 40 -14.15 -1.00 23.14
C THR A 40 -13.31 -0.11 24.04
N ILE A 41 -11.98 -0.30 24.02
CA ILE A 41 -11.00 0.43 24.83
C ILE A 41 -10.88 1.89 24.39
N PHE A 42 -11.03 2.16 23.09
CA PHE A 42 -10.95 3.51 22.57
C PHE A 42 -12.09 4.39 23.11
N PRO A 43 -11.78 5.60 23.64
CA PRO A 43 -12.79 6.53 24.13
C PRO A 43 -13.81 6.91 23.06
N ARG A 44 -15.09 7.06 23.43
CA ARG A 44 -16.17 7.41 22.47
C ARG A 44 -16.02 8.81 21.83
N ASN A 45 -15.19 9.67 22.41
CA ASN A 45 -14.87 11.00 21.87
C ASN A 45 -13.64 11.00 20.94
N MET A 46 -13.01 9.84 20.72
CA MET A 46 -11.89 9.69 19.79
C MET A 46 -12.40 9.49 18.37
N ALA A 47 -11.89 10.25 17.40
CA ALA A 47 -12.23 10.05 15.99
C ALA A 47 -11.62 8.73 15.47
N PRO A 48 -12.33 7.97 14.60
CA PRO A 48 -11.79 6.74 14.00
C PRO A 48 -10.45 6.97 13.29
N ASN A 49 -10.33 8.01 12.48
CA ASN A 49 -9.09 8.34 11.75
C ASN A 49 -7.90 8.62 12.68
N LEU A 50 -8.15 9.05 13.92
CA LEU A 50 -7.08 9.22 14.91
C LEU A 50 -6.56 7.86 15.40
N ILE A 51 -7.40 6.83 15.43
CA ILE A 51 -7.00 5.44 15.69
C ILE A 51 -6.09 4.97 14.56
N THR A 52 -6.49 5.11 13.30
CA THR A 52 -5.65 4.80 12.12
C THR A 52 -4.28 5.49 12.21
N LEU A 53 -4.27 6.80 12.46
CA LEU A 53 -3.03 7.59 12.56
C LEU A 53 -2.16 7.18 13.75
N SER A 54 -2.78 6.80 14.88
CA SER A 54 -2.05 6.29 16.05
C SER A 54 -1.42 4.93 15.76
N GLY A 55 -2.11 4.06 15.01
CA GLY A 55 -1.56 2.80 14.50
C GLY A 55 -0.34 3.05 13.63
N PHE A 56 -0.46 3.97 12.67
CA PHE A 56 0.62 4.35 11.76
C PHE A 56 1.86 4.88 12.48
N ALA A 57 1.70 5.58 13.61
CA ALA A 57 2.84 6.06 14.40
C ALA A 57 3.76 4.91 14.88
N PHE A 58 3.23 3.71 15.15
CA PHE A 58 4.06 2.55 15.52
C PHE A 58 4.96 2.09 14.37
N ILE A 59 4.48 2.18 13.13
CA ILE A 59 5.29 1.88 11.94
C ILE A 59 6.41 2.90 11.79
N LEU A 60 6.09 4.20 11.94
CA LEU A 60 7.11 5.25 11.87
C LEU A 60 8.20 5.07 12.94
N ILE A 61 7.84 4.65 14.16
CA ILE A 61 8.80 4.34 15.21
C ILE A 61 9.71 3.18 14.79
N ASN A 62 9.15 2.13 14.19
CA ASN A 62 9.93 1.01 13.68
C ASN A 62 10.89 1.44 12.55
N ASP A 63 10.42 2.24 11.60
CA ASP A 63 11.27 2.72 10.51
C ASP A 63 12.39 3.63 11.00
N ILE A 64 12.10 4.55 11.93
CA ILE A 64 13.14 5.39 12.56
C ILE A 64 14.16 4.50 13.27
N THR A 65 13.71 3.44 13.95
CA THR A 65 14.59 2.46 14.61
C THR A 65 15.48 1.74 13.60
N VAL A 66 14.92 1.29 12.47
CA VAL A 66 15.67 0.68 11.36
C VAL A 66 16.72 1.66 10.83
N LEU A 67 16.33 2.89 10.51
CA LEU A 67 17.23 3.89 9.94
C LEU A 67 18.34 4.33 10.92
N TYR A 68 18.11 4.20 12.23
CA TYR A 68 19.13 4.45 13.24
C TYR A 68 20.15 3.32 13.37
N TYR A 69 19.71 2.06 13.42
CA TYR A 69 20.59 0.91 13.64
C TYR A 69 21.15 0.28 12.36
N ASP A 70 20.39 0.31 11.28
CA ASP A 70 20.70 -0.37 10.01
C ASP A 70 20.19 0.44 8.79
N PRO A 71 20.73 1.65 8.54
CA PRO A 71 20.29 2.50 7.43
C PRO A 71 20.57 1.87 6.05
N THR A 72 21.49 0.91 5.98
CA THR A 72 21.86 0.19 4.74
C THR A 72 21.05 -1.08 4.53
N LEU A 73 20.22 -1.50 5.49
CA LEU A 73 19.42 -2.73 5.48
C LEU A 73 20.27 -4.00 5.36
N THR A 74 21.51 -3.98 5.84
CA THR A 74 22.50 -5.07 5.71
C THR A 74 23.16 -5.45 7.04
N GLN A 75 22.96 -4.64 8.08
CA GLN A 75 23.64 -4.76 9.36
C GLN A 75 22.78 -5.54 10.36
N SER A 76 23.41 -6.17 11.35
CA SER A 76 22.67 -6.74 12.47
C SER A 76 22.15 -5.62 13.37
N SER A 77 20.87 -5.67 13.73
CA SER A 77 20.28 -4.80 14.75
C SER A 77 20.23 -5.49 16.12
N PRO A 78 20.23 -4.74 17.23
CA PRO A 78 20.02 -5.31 18.56
C PRO A 78 18.72 -6.11 18.65
N THR A 79 18.71 -7.24 19.35
CA THR A 79 17.57 -8.18 19.39
C THR A 79 16.23 -7.54 19.75
N TRP A 80 16.23 -6.51 20.61
CA TRP A 80 15.01 -5.83 21.04
C TRP A 80 14.29 -5.12 19.88
N THR A 81 15.01 -4.71 18.83
CA THR A 81 14.41 -4.03 17.69
C THR A 81 13.44 -4.96 16.97
N PHE A 82 13.74 -6.25 16.85
CA PHE A 82 12.83 -7.23 16.24
C PHE A 82 11.54 -7.41 17.05
N TYR A 83 11.60 -7.36 18.39
CA TYR A 83 10.39 -7.33 19.21
C TYR A 83 9.58 -6.05 19.00
N SER A 84 10.25 -4.90 18.85
CA SER A 84 9.59 -3.63 18.48
C SER A 84 8.91 -3.74 17.12
N TYR A 85 9.58 -4.32 16.12
CA TYR A 85 9.04 -4.49 14.77
C TYR A 85 7.78 -5.36 14.78
N ALA A 86 7.84 -6.50 15.48
CA ALA A 86 6.69 -7.37 15.69
C ALA A 86 5.54 -6.63 16.38
N LEU A 87 5.83 -5.94 17.48
CA LEU A 87 4.81 -5.22 18.25
C LEU A 87 4.17 -4.10 17.43
N GLY A 88 4.97 -3.27 16.77
CA GLY A 88 4.46 -2.14 16.01
C GLY A 88 3.64 -2.57 14.79
N LEU A 89 4.06 -3.63 14.08
CA LEU A 89 3.29 -4.17 12.96
C LEU A 89 1.97 -4.80 13.43
N PHE A 90 1.99 -5.56 14.52
CA PHE A 90 0.78 -6.13 15.12
C PHE A 90 -0.19 -5.05 15.64
N LEU A 91 0.33 -4.01 16.28
CA LEU A 91 -0.46 -2.88 16.76
C LEU A 91 -1.06 -2.09 15.61
N TYR A 92 -0.30 -1.84 14.53
CA TYR A 92 -0.83 -1.20 13.32
C TYR A 92 -2.06 -1.95 12.80
N GLN A 93 -1.91 -3.25 12.51
CA GLN A 93 -2.98 -4.11 12.01
C GLN A 93 -4.16 -4.26 13.00
N THR A 94 -3.91 -4.07 14.29
CA THR A 94 -4.97 -4.07 15.30
C THR A 94 -5.73 -2.75 15.30
N PHE A 95 -5.05 -1.61 15.15
CA PHE A 95 -5.65 -0.28 15.18
C PHE A 95 -6.47 -0.03 13.91
N ASP A 96 -5.92 -0.42 12.76
CA ASP A 96 -6.59 -0.50 11.46
C ASP A 96 -7.94 -1.23 11.58
N ALA A 97 -7.94 -2.52 11.94
CA ALA A 97 -9.18 -3.27 12.11
C ALA A 97 -10.15 -2.68 13.16
N CYS A 98 -9.63 -1.97 14.17
CA CYS A 98 -10.44 -1.35 15.21
C CYS A 98 -11.11 -0.04 14.77
N ASP A 99 -10.57 0.71 13.81
CA ASP A 99 -11.10 2.02 13.46
C ASP A 99 -12.52 1.93 12.87
N GLY A 100 -12.78 0.97 11.98
CA GLY A 100 -14.07 0.77 11.35
C GLY A 100 -15.07 0.17 12.33
N LEU A 101 -14.62 -0.73 13.21
CA LEU A 101 -15.43 -1.24 14.32
C LEU A 101 -15.83 -0.11 15.28
N HIS A 102 -14.88 0.78 15.60
CA HIS A 102 -15.13 1.94 16.43
C HIS A 102 -16.08 2.93 15.74
N ALA A 103 -15.85 3.25 14.47
CA ALA A 103 -16.68 4.13 13.65
C ALA A 103 -18.14 3.66 13.64
N ARG A 104 -18.36 2.36 13.41
CA ARG A 104 -19.71 1.75 13.47
C ARG A 104 -20.33 1.88 14.87
N ARG A 105 -19.55 1.62 15.92
CA ARG A 105 -20.00 1.70 17.32
C ARG A 105 -20.46 3.11 17.73
N ILE A 106 -19.83 4.16 17.21
CA ILE A 106 -20.16 5.55 17.54
C ILE A 106 -20.92 6.28 16.42
N GLY A 107 -21.33 5.56 15.38
CA GLY A 107 -22.10 6.10 14.25
C GLY A 107 -21.32 7.07 13.35
N GLN A 108 -19.98 7.04 13.38
CA GLN A 108 -19.09 7.91 12.61
C GLN A 108 -18.52 7.25 11.34
N SER A 109 -19.17 6.20 10.81
CA SER A 109 -18.80 5.62 9.50
C SER A 109 -19.13 6.59 8.36
N GLY A 110 -18.21 6.75 7.40
CA GLY A 110 -18.40 7.61 6.23
C GLY A 110 -17.21 7.54 5.26
N PRO A 111 -17.35 8.16 4.07
CA PRO A 111 -16.37 8.06 2.99
C PRO A 111 -15.00 8.68 3.34
N LEU A 112 -14.96 9.69 4.22
CA LEU A 112 -13.69 10.25 4.70
C LEU A 112 -12.88 9.24 5.51
N GLY A 113 -13.55 8.38 6.30
CA GLY A 113 -12.85 7.40 7.14
C GLY A 113 -12.13 6.37 6.29
N GLU A 114 -12.83 5.80 5.32
CA GLU A 114 -12.27 4.83 4.39
C GLU A 114 -11.17 5.40 3.50
N LEU A 115 -11.36 6.61 2.96
CA LEU A 115 -10.30 7.29 2.24
C LEU A 115 -9.05 7.43 3.12
N PHE A 116 -9.23 7.88 4.37
CA PHE A 116 -8.11 8.12 5.28
C PHE A 116 -7.37 6.81 5.58
N ASP A 117 -8.13 5.76 5.89
CA ASP A 117 -7.63 4.42 6.17
C ASP A 117 -6.80 3.86 5.00
N HIS A 118 -7.40 3.77 3.81
CA HIS A 118 -6.72 3.24 2.64
C HIS A 118 -5.51 4.10 2.20
N CYS A 119 -5.56 5.43 2.40
CA CYS A 119 -4.39 6.28 2.13
C CYS A 119 -3.22 5.97 3.08
N ILE A 120 -3.49 5.78 4.37
CA ILE A 120 -2.46 5.42 5.35
C ILE A 120 -1.90 4.02 5.05
N ASP A 121 -2.76 3.05 4.74
CA ASP A 121 -2.38 1.70 4.32
C ASP A 121 -1.47 1.69 3.09
N SER A 122 -1.78 2.53 2.10
CA SER A 122 -0.99 2.63 0.87
C SER A 122 0.44 3.10 1.14
N ILE A 123 0.64 4.01 2.10
CA ILE A 123 1.96 4.49 2.53
C ILE A 123 2.64 3.40 3.38
N ASN A 124 1.91 2.84 4.34
CA ASN A 124 2.41 1.81 5.24
C ASN A 124 2.95 0.59 4.48
N THR A 125 2.32 0.22 3.36
CA THR A 125 2.74 -0.94 2.56
C THR A 125 4.21 -0.86 2.14
N THR A 126 4.73 0.33 1.81
CA THR A 126 6.17 0.50 1.51
C THR A 126 7.01 0.60 2.78
N LEU A 127 6.53 1.34 3.77
CA LEU A 127 7.25 1.61 5.01
C LEU A 127 7.52 0.31 5.80
N SER A 128 6.50 -0.53 5.97
CA SER A 128 6.60 -1.84 6.61
C SER A 128 7.61 -2.79 5.96
N MET A 129 8.07 -2.51 4.74
CA MET A 129 9.15 -3.29 4.12
C MET A 129 10.52 -2.99 4.73
N LEU A 130 10.78 -1.78 5.23
CA LEU A 130 12.09 -1.41 5.79
C LEU A 130 12.52 -2.32 6.95
N PRO A 131 11.69 -2.55 8.00
CA PRO A 131 12.05 -3.47 9.08
C PRO A 131 12.17 -4.92 8.58
N PHE A 132 11.37 -5.32 7.59
CA PHE A 132 11.49 -6.65 6.99
C PHE A 132 12.85 -6.81 6.30
N CYS A 133 13.20 -5.91 5.38
CA CYS A 133 14.45 -5.94 4.63
C CYS A 133 15.67 -5.83 5.56
N SER A 134 15.59 -5.04 6.65
CA SER A 134 16.65 -4.97 7.67
C SER A 134 16.78 -6.29 8.45
N ALA A 135 15.68 -6.88 8.93
CA ALA A 135 15.72 -8.13 9.69
C ALA A 135 16.35 -9.31 8.92
N PHE A 136 16.24 -9.26 7.59
CA PHE A 136 16.81 -10.25 6.68
C PHE A 136 18.09 -9.77 5.98
N LYS A 137 18.63 -8.59 6.30
CA LYS A 137 19.88 -8.06 5.73
C LYS A 137 19.90 -7.99 4.20
N MET A 138 18.76 -7.65 3.62
CA MET A 138 18.54 -7.71 2.18
C MET A 138 19.27 -6.61 1.39
N GLY A 139 19.54 -5.48 2.04
CA GLY A 139 20.14 -4.29 1.44
C GLY A 139 19.28 -3.63 0.37
N TYR A 140 19.79 -2.52 -0.17
CA TYR A 140 19.24 -1.88 -1.37
C TYR A 140 19.68 -2.60 -2.65
N THR A 141 19.30 -3.87 -2.78
CA THR A 141 19.62 -4.71 -3.94
C THR A 141 18.49 -4.69 -4.97
N TRP A 142 18.73 -5.23 -6.18
CA TRP A 142 17.70 -5.37 -7.23
C TRP A 142 16.48 -6.18 -6.80
N LEU A 143 16.60 -6.97 -5.75
CA LEU A 143 15.52 -7.72 -5.13
C LEU A 143 14.51 -6.79 -4.43
N PHE A 144 14.94 -5.65 -3.88
CA PHE A 144 14.08 -4.73 -3.15
C PHE A 144 12.88 -4.25 -3.98
N PRO A 145 13.08 -3.63 -5.16
CA PRO A 145 11.97 -3.17 -5.96
C PRO A 145 11.08 -4.31 -6.49
N LEU A 146 11.56 -5.55 -6.56
CA LEU A 146 10.73 -6.72 -6.89
C LEU A 146 9.82 -7.13 -5.74
N LEU A 147 10.32 -7.09 -4.50
CA LEU A 147 9.49 -7.32 -3.32
C LEU A 147 8.44 -6.21 -3.19
N GLN A 148 8.86 -4.95 -3.43
CA GLN A 148 7.98 -3.80 -3.40
C GLN A 148 6.89 -3.91 -4.48
N PHE A 149 7.26 -4.32 -5.69
CA PHE A 149 6.31 -4.60 -6.77
C PHE A 149 5.23 -5.57 -6.32
N GLY A 150 5.63 -6.68 -5.69
CA GLY A 150 4.67 -7.69 -5.26
C GLY A 150 3.66 -7.20 -4.23
N LEU A 151 4.16 -6.51 -3.19
CA LEU A 151 3.32 -5.98 -2.12
C LEU A 151 2.40 -4.87 -2.61
N LEU A 152 2.94 -3.90 -3.36
CA LEU A 152 2.17 -2.79 -3.89
C LEU A 152 1.20 -3.22 -4.99
N LEU A 153 1.52 -4.23 -5.79
CA LEU A 153 0.59 -4.80 -6.78
C LEU A 153 -0.61 -5.42 -6.09
N ASN A 154 -0.39 -6.14 -4.98
CA ASN A 154 -1.48 -6.74 -4.23
C ASN A 154 -2.48 -5.68 -3.72
N PHE A 155 -1.95 -4.60 -3.12
CA PHE A 155 -2.79 -3.50 -2.64
C PHE A 155 -3.49 -2.75 -3.79
N TYR A 156 -2.76 -2.49 -4.88
CA TYR A 156 -3.31 -1.86 -6.08
C TYR A 156 -4.45 -2.69 -6.69
N LEU A 157 -4.29 -4.02 -6.77
CA LEU A 157 -5.31 -4.92 -7.30
C LEU A 157 -6.57 -4.94 -6.44
N SER A 158 -6.43 -4.96 -5.12
CA SER A 158 -7.57 -4.91 -4.20
C SER A 158 -8.35 -3.59 -4.37
N THR A 159 -7.65 -2.46 -4.49
CA THR A 159 -8.28 -1.15 -4.75
C THR A 159 -8.92 -1.09 -6.15
N TRP A 160 -8.25 -1.66 -7.16
CA TRP A 160 -8.78 -1.76 -8.53
C TRP A 160 -10.06 -2.59 -8.55
N GLU A 161 -10.07 -3.74 -7.87
CA GLU A 161 -11.24 -4.61 -7.75
C GLU A 161 -12.40 -3.88 -7.05
N GLU A 162 -12.12 -3.20 -5.94
CA GLU A 162 -13.11 -2.39 -5.22
C GLU A 162 -13.70 -1.30 -6.10
N TYR A 163 -12.88 -0.60 -6.89
CA TYR A 163 -13.37 0.42 -7.82
C TYR A 163 -14.37 -0.17 -8.82
N TYR A 164 -14.09 -1.33 -9.42
CA TYR A 164 -14.95 -1.90 -10.46
C TYR A 164 -16.18 -2.63 -9.90
N THR A 165 -16.05 -3.27 -8.74
CA THR A 165 -17.14 -4.05 -8.11
C THR A 165 -17.94 -3.28 -7.07
N GLN A 166 -17.47 -2.09 -6.68
CA GLN A 166 -18.01 -1.27 -5.59
C GLN A 166 -18.01 -1.98 -4.23
N LYS A 167 -17.10 -2.95 -4.08
CA LYS A 167 -17.04 -3.83 -2.91
C LYS A 167 -15.60 -4.29 -2.66
N LEU A 168 -15.14 -4.14 -1.42
CA LEU A 168 -13.83 -4.62 -1.02
C LEU A 168 -13.88 -6.12 -0.73
N TYR A 169 -13.14 -6.92 -1.50
CA TYR A 169 -12.96 -8.34 -1.22
C TYR A 169 -11.64 -8.57 -0.47
N LEU A 170 -11.72 -9.19 0.71
CA LEU A 170 -10.54 -9.68 1.41
C LEU A 170 -10.42 -11.18 1.16
N SER A 171 -9.36 -11.57 0.45
CA SER A 171 -9.12 -12.96 0.04
C SER A 171 -9.07 -13.92 1.24
N SER A 172 -9.60 -15.13 1.05
CA SER A 172 -9.53 -16.22 2.04
C SER A 172 -8.11 -16.75 2.27
N PHE A 173 -7.24 -16.58 1.27
CA PHE A 173 -5.86 -17.05 1.27
C PHE A 173 -4.94 -15.93 0.81
N SER A 174 -3.87 -15.67 1.56
CA SER A 174 -2.96 -14.55 1.31
C SER A 174 -3.62 -13.15 1.42
N GLY A 175 -4.55 -13.00 2.36
CA GLY A 175 -5.07 -11.69 2.75
C GLY A 175 -4.01 -10.85 3.50
N PRO A 176 -4.25 -9.53 3.66
CA PRO A 176 -3.34 -8.64 4.39
C PRO A 176 -3.06 -9.13 5.82
N VAL A 177 -4.09 -9.65 6.50
CA VAL A 177 -4.00 -10.13 7.89
C VAL A 177 -3.02 -11.29 8.03
N GLU A 178 -3.12 -12.31 7.18
CA GLU A 178 -2.22 -13.47 7.22
C GLU A 178 -0.77 -13.07 6.91
N GLY A 179 -0.58 -12.16 5.95
CA GLY A 179 0.74 -11.62 5.61
C GLY A 179 1.38 -10.89 6.79
N ILE A 180 0.65 -9.97 7.42
CA ILE A 180 1.12 -9.19 8.58
C ILE A 180 1.43 -10.11 9.76
N LEU A 181 0.56 -11.07 10.08
CA LEU A 181 0.82 -12.03 11.17
C LEU A 181 2.05 -12.89 10.87
N SER A 182 2.22 -13.34 9.63
CA SER A 182 3.39 -14.13 9.24
C SER A 182 4.69 -13.34 9.46
N ILE A 183 4.73 -12.07 9.04
CA ILE A 183 5.88 -11.18 9.26
C ILE A 183 6.09 -10.90 10.75
N THR A 184 5.01 -10.68 11.50
CA THR A 184 5.06 -10.50 12.96
C THR A 184 5.70 -11.71 13.64
N ILE A 185 5.28 -12.92 13.29
CA ILE A 185 5.86 -14.16 13.81
C ILE A 185 7.34 -14.27 13.43
N LEU A 186 7.71 -13.95 12.19
CA LEU A 186 9.12 -13.96 11.76
C LEU A 186 9.98 -13.01 12.60
N PHE A 187 9.50 -11.80 12.90
CA PHE A 187 10.19 -10.87 13.78
C PHE A 187 10.31 -11.41 15.22
N LEU A 188 9.27 -12.03 15.77
CA LEU A 188 9.33 -12.66 17.09
C LEU A 188 10.35 -13.81 17.13
N LEU A 189 10.37 -14.66 16.11
CA LEU A 189 11.33 -15.75 15.99
C LEU A 189 12.77 -15.21 15.86
N LYS A 190 12.96 -14.15 15.08
CA LYS A 190 14.24 -13.44 14.97
C LYS A 190 14.72 -12.93 16.33
N GLY A 191 13.82 -12.31 17.09
CA GLY A 191 14.10 -11.85 18.45
C GLY A 191 14.45 -13.00 19.41
N LEU A 192 13.63 -14.06 19.44
CA LEU A 192 13.78 -15.16 20.40
C LEU A 192 15.06 -15.97 20.20
N PHE A 193 15.35 -16.33 18.97
CA PHE A 193 16.44 -17.24 18.68
C PHE A 193 17.72 -16.54 18.25
N GLY A 194 17.69 -15.20 18.11
CA GLY A 194 18.77 -14.45 17.47
C GLY A 194 19.11 -15.03 16.09
N PHE A 195 18.15 -15.71 15.45
CA PHE A 195 18.41 -16.56 14.29
C PHE A 195 18.88 -15.65 13.16
N GLU A 196 20.17 -15.68 12.88
CA GLU A 196 20.71 -15.25 11.59
C GLU A 196 20.19 -16.26 10.56
N ILE A 197 18.89 -16.27 10.23
CA ILE A 197 18.41 -16.86 8.97
C ILE A 197 18.99 -15.94 7.91
N PRO A 198 20.11 -16.30 7.26
CA PRO A 198 20.67 -15.43 6.27
C PRO A 198 19.69 -15.44 5.10
N TRP A 199 19.48 -14.30 4.46
CA TRP A 199 18.71 -14.22 3.21
C TRP A 199 19.17 -15.28 2.19
N HIS A 200 20.46 -15.57 2.22
CA HIS A 200 21.17 -16.55 1.40
C HIS A 200 21.35 -17.93 2.07
N LEU A 201 20.44 -18.33 2.98
CA LEU A 201 20.47 -19.68 3.55
C LEU A 201 20.20 -20.71 2.44
N PRO A 202 21.10 -21.66 2.14
CA PRO A 202 20.79 -22.74 1.22
C PRO A 202 19.71 -23.66 1.81
N LEU A 203 18.57 -23.81 1.12
CA LEU A 203 17.49 -24.72 1.52
C LEU A 203 17.55 -26.04 0.76
N ILE A 204 17.73 -25.99 -0.56
CA ILE A 204 17.74 -27.16 -1.44
C ILE A 204 18.88 -27.03 -2.42
N GLN A 205 19.68 -28.08 -2.58
CA GLN A 205 20.72 -28.17 -3.59
C GLN A 205 20.28 -29.13 -4.71
N LEU A 206 20.02 -28.58 -5.90
CA LEU A 206 19.62 -29.31 -7.11
C LEU A 206 20.79 -29.29 -8.12
N GLY A 207 21.74 -30.21 -7.92
CA GLY A 207 22.97 -30.24 -8.71
C GLY A 207 23.82 -28.99 -8.48
N THR A 208 24.01 -28.17 -9.52
CA THR A 208 24.74 -26.90 -9.44
C THR A 208 23.87 -25.71 -9.01
N ILE A 209 22.55 -25.89 -8.91
CA ILE A 209 21.62 -24.83 -8.49
C ILE A 209 21.37 -24.96 -7.00
N THR A 210 21.59 -23.88 -6.26
CA THR A 210 21.21 -23.78 -4.84
C THR A 210 19.98 -22.90 -4.73
N VAL A 211 18.88 -23.46 -4.22
CA VAL A 211 17.68 -22.70 -3.88
C VAL A 211 17.87 -22.16 -2.48
N GLU A 212 18.06 -20.86 -2.38
CA GLU A 212 18.22 -20.15 -1.12
C GLU A 212 16.86 -19.76 -0.51
N PHE A 213 16.84 -19.44 0.77
CA PHE A 213 15.64 -18.98 1.49
C PHE A 213 14.98 -17.78 0.81
N VAL A 214 15.78 -16.83 0.31
CA VAL A 214 15.30 -15.74 -0.52
C VAL A 214 14.49 -16.22 -1.73
N CYS A 215 15.00 -17.19 -2.49
CA CYS A 215 14.32 -17.72 -3.67
C CYS A 215 12.97 -18.32 -3.29
N PHE A 216 12.91 -19.04 -2.17
CA PHE A 216 11.68 -19.60 -1.64
C PHE A 216 10.64 -18.51 -1.29
N ILE A 217 11.04 -17.45 -0.60
CA ILE A 217 10.16 -16.31 -0.27
C ILE A 217 9.63 -15.65 -1.56
N TYR A 218 10.48 -15.40 -2.56
CA TYR A 218 10.03 -14.82 -3.84
C TYR A 218 9.08 -15.74 -4.60
N ILE A 219 9.29 -17.05 -4.56
CA ILE A 219 8.35 -18.03 -5.16
C ILE A 219 6.99 -17.94 -4.45
N LEU A 220 6.97 -17.91 -3.12
CA LEU A 220 5.73 -17.79 -2.35
C LEU A 220 5.00 -16.47 -2.65
N VAL A 221 5.72 -15.35 -2.66
CA VAL A 221 5.18 -14.03 -3.03
C VAL A 221 4.64 -14.07 -4.47
N GLY A 222 5.38 -14.68 -5.41
CA GLY A 222 4.94 -14.84 -6.80
C GLY A 222 3.65 -15.66 -6.94
N ILE A 223 3.53 -16.78 -6.19
CA ILE A 223 2.31 -17.60 -6.15
C ILE A 223 1.14 -16.80 -5.58
N ALA A 224 1.36 -16.08 -4.47
CA ALA A 224 0.35 -15.24 -3.84
C ALA A 224 -0.15 -14.15 -4.80
N ILE A 225 0.76 -13.45 -5.49
CA ILE A 225 0.41 -12.44 -6.50
C ILE A 225 -0.38 -13.07 -7.64
N ALA A 226 0.06 -14.20 -8.18
CA ALA A 226 -0.63 -14.86 -9.28
C ALA A 226 -2.07 -15.26 -8.89
N PHE A 227 -2.24 -15.78 -7.67
CA PHE A 227 -3.55 -16.09 -7.11
C PHE A 227 -4.42 -14.84 -6.93
N ASN A 228 -3.86 -13.75 -6.39
CA ASN A 228 -4.60 -12.51 -6.16
C ASN A 228 -4.98 -11.82 -7.48
N VAL A 229 -4.11 -11.81 -8.49
CA VAL A 229 -4.43 -11.34 -9.85
C VAL A 229 -5.57 -12.16 -10.44
N TYR A 230 -5.48 -13.49 -10.38
CA TYR A 230 -6.50 -14.38 -10.95
C TYR A 230 -7.86 -14.18 -10.28
N THR A 231 -7.90 -14.14 -8.95
CA THR A 231 -9.13 -13.97 -8.18
C THR A 231 -9.74 -12.58 -8.40
N SER A 232 -8.94 -11.51 -8.36
CA SER A 232 -9.43 -10.13 -8.60
C SER A 232 -10.07 -9.99 -9.99
N ILE A 233 -9.42 -10.52 -11.04
CA ILE A 233 -9.97 -10.50 -12.40
C ILE A 233 -11.29 -11.28 -12.46
N LYS A 234 -11.34 -12.47 -11.85
CA LYS A 234 -12.54 -13.31 -11.86
C LYS A 234 -13.71 -12.66 -11.11
N ASN A 235 -13.45 -12.00 -9.98
CA ASN A 235 -14.46 -11.31 -9.19
C ASN A 235 -15.05 -10.12 -9.97
N VAL A 236 -14.20 -9.31 -10.61
CA VAL A 236 -14.64 -8.23 -11.49
C VAL A 236 -15.47 -8.78 -12.66
N GLN A 237 -15.01 -9.83 -13.34
CA GLN A 237 -15.76 -10.48 -14.43
C GLN A 237 -17.14 -10.96 -13.96
N SER A 238 -17.17 -11.71 -12.86
CA SER A 238 -18.41 -12.23 -12.29
C SER A 238 -19.38 -11.12 -11.88
N TYR A 239 -18.87 -10.00 -11.37
CA TYR A 239 -19.69 -8.84 -11.04
C TYR A 239 -20.43 -8.32 -12.28
N TYR A 240 -19.72 -8.08 -13.39
CA TYR A 240 -20.35 -7.58 -14.61
C TYR A 240 -21.24 -8.62 -15.30
N ASP A 241 -20.87 -9.90 -15.32
CA ASP A 241 -21.72 -10.95 -15.90
C ASP A 241 -23.10 -11.02 -15.22
N ASN A 242 -23.11 -10.92 -13.88
CA ASN A 242 -24.35 -10.91 -13.08
C ASN A 242 -25.17 -9.62 -13.28
N HIS A 243 -24.52 -8.48 -13.53
CA HIS A 243 -25.20 -7.20 -13.80
C HIS A 243 -25.68 -7.07 -15.25
N THR A 244 -25.05 -7.77 -16.21
CA THR A 244 -25.45 -7.74 -17.63
C THR A 244 -26.65 -8.65 -17.89
N THR A 245 -26.74 -9.75 -17.16
CA THR A 245 -27.89 -10.68 -17.22
C THR A 245 -29.16 -10.10 -16.59
N SER A 246 -29.03 -9.16 -15.66
CA SER A 246 -30.15 -8.48 -15.00
C SER A 246 -30.69 -7.25 -15.75
N ASP A 247 -29.91 -6.64 -16.64
CA ASP A 247 -30.37 -5.58 -17.56
C ASP A 247 -29.71 -5.70 -18.96
N PRO A 248 -30.29 -6.52 -19.86
CA PRO A 248 -29.73 -6.79 -21.19
C PRO A 248 -29.74 -5.61 -22.16
N THR A 249 -30.29 -4.45 -21.78
CA THR A 249 -30.28 -3.22 -22.61
C THR A 249 -29.06 -2.34 -22.39
N ASN A 250 -28.23 -2.64 -21.39
CA ASN A 250 -27.11 -1.80 -20.99
C ASN A 250 -25.83 -2.11 -21.79
N THR A 251 -25.73 -1.53 -22.99
CA THR A 251 -24.58 -1.64 -23.91
C THR A 251 -23.26 -1.10 -23.36
N ASN A 252 -23.27 -0.42 -22.20
CA ASN A 252 -22.07 0.08 -21.54
C ASN A 252 -21.20 -1.03 -20.91
N ASN A 253 -21.75 -2.22 -20.62
CA ASN A 253 -21.00 -3.26 -19.92
C ASN A 253 -19.83 -3.82 -20.75
N SER A 254 -19.95 -3.89 -22.08
CA SER A 254 -18.85 -4.34 -22.96
C SER A 254 -17.69 -3.34 -23.01
N ALA A 255 -17.99 -2.04 -23.03
CA ALA A 255 -16.98 -0.97 -22.96
C ALA A 255 -16.27 -0.95 -21.59
N ILE A 256 -17.01 -1.22 -20.50
CA ILE A 256 -16.44 -1.31 -19.15
C ILE A 256 -15.54 -2.55 -19.02
N ILE A 257 -15.95 -3.72 -19.56
CA ILE A 257 -15.14 -4.95 -19.62
C ILE A 257 -13.86 -4.74 -20.43
N GLN A 258 -13.91 -4.02 -21.55
CA GLN A 258 -12.72 -3.67 -22.33
C GLN A 258 -11.79 -2.70 -21.57
N ASN A 259 -12.34 -1.83 -20.71
CA ASN A 259 -11.59 -0.83 -19.95
C ASN A 259 -10.95 -1.40 -18.66
N GLN A 260 -11.30 -2.62 -18.24
CA GLN A 260 -10.75 -3.26 -17.04
C GLN A 260 -9.23 -3.53 -17.14
N GLN A 261 -8.77 -4.06 -18.28
CA GLN A 261 -7.35 -4.35 -18.50
C GLN A 261 -6.51 -3.07 -18.62
N VAL A 262 -7.12 -1.97 -19.08
CA VAL A 262 -6.49 -0.65 -19.14
C VAL A 262 -6.16 -0.12 -17.74
N GLY A 263 -6.94 -0.51 -16.73
CA GLY A 263 -6.71 -0.12 -15.33
C GLY A 263 -5.41 -0.65 -14.72
N LEU A 264 -4.81 -1.72 -15.25
CA LEU A 264 -3.52 -2.25 -14.78
C LEU A 264 -2.30 -1.59 -15.45
N VAL A 265 -2.51 -0.94 -16.60
CA VAL A 265 -1.44 -0.31 -17.39
C VAL A 265 -0.66 0.75 -16.61
N PRO A 266 -1.29 1.63 -15.79
CA PRO A 266 -0.56 2.61 -14.99
C PRO A 266 0.47 1.96 -14.05
N PHE A 267 0.07 0.91 -13.34
CA PHE A 267 0.95 0.22 -12.39
C PHE A 267 2.11 -0.48 -13.11
N ILE A 268 1.80 -1.27 -14.15
CA ILE A 268 2.81 -2.02 -14.90
C ILE A 268 3.78 -1.08 -15.63
N GLY A 269 3.25 -0.06 -16.30
CA GLY A 269 4.08 0.91 -17.02
C GLY A 269 5.00 1.70 -16.09
N PHE A 270 4.51 2.06 -14.90
CA PHE A 270 5.35 2.69 -13.87
C PHE A 270 6.49 1.77 -13.42
N TYR A 271 6.20 0.51 -13.10
CA TYR A 271 7.25 -0.42 -12.68
C TYR A 271 8.22 -0.80 -13.79
N VAL A 272 7.76 -0.89 -15.04
CA VAL A 272 8.66 -1.02 -16.20
C VAL A 272 9.63 0.16 -16.27
N SER A 273 9.17 1.39 -16.02
CA SER A 273 10.07 2.56 -16.00
C SER A 273 11.10 2.53 -14.87
N ILE A 274 10.71 2.05 -13.67
CA ILE A 274 11.62 1.79 -12.55
C ILE A 274 12.67 0.76 -12.96
N MET A 275 12.26 -0.36 -13.57
CA MET A 275 13.19 -1.41 -14.00
C MET A 275 14.17 -0.90 -15.05
N LEU A 276 13.70 -0.14 -16.05
CA LEU A 276 14.56 0.48 -17.06
C LEU A 276 15.60 1.43 -16.45
N LEU A 277 15.21 2.18 -15.42
CA LEU A 277 16.13 3.07 -14.70
C LEU A 277 17.19 2.29 -13.92
N ILE A 278 16.79 1.24 -13.19
CA ILE A 278 17.71 0.37 -12.43
C ILE A 278 18.69 -0.38 -13.33
N LEU A 279 18.25 -0.79 -14.53
CA LEU A 279 19.12 -1.45 -15.50
C LEU A 279 20.28 -0.57 -15.97
N VAL A 280 20.14 0.75 -15.88
CA VAL A 280 21.22 1.69 -16.20
C VAL A 280 22.22 1.78 -15.05
N ASP A 281 21.76 1.90 -13.81
CA ASP A 281 22.62 1.91 -12.63
C ASP A 281 21.89 1.44 -11.38
N GLN A 282 22.36 0.34 -10.78
CA GLN A 282 21.74 -0.24 -9.59
C GLN A 282 21.89 0.62 -8.34
N ARG A 283 22.86 1.55 -8.29
CA ARG A 283 23.05 2.48 -7.15
C ARG A 283 21.90 3.48 -7.00
N ILE A 284 21.01 3.55 -8.00
CA ILE A 284 19.73 4.26 -7.91
C ILE A 284 18.83 3.66 -6.84
N ILE A 285 18.95 2.35 -6.57
CA ILE A 285 18.22 1.70 -5.48
C ILE A 285 18.83 2.21 -4.17
N ASN A 286 18.16 3.17 -3.56
CA ASN A 286 18.50 3.77 -2.28
C ASN A 286 17.21 4.21 -1.57
N LEU A 287 17.32 4.65 -0.31
CA LEU A 287 16.15 5.02 0.49
C LEU A 287 15.24 6.07 -0.19
N PRO A 288 15.75 7.23 -0.67
CA PRO A 288 14.91 8.19 -1.39
C PRO A 288 14.16 7.57 -2.58
N PHE A 289 14.83 6.72 -3.36
CA PHE A 289 14.22 6.08 -4.52
C PHE A 289 13.06 5.13 -4.15
N ILE A 290 13.24 4.31 -3.10
CA ILE A 290 12.22 3.39 -2.62
C ILE A 290 11.02 4.13 -2.01
N LEU A 291 11.28 5.21 -1.26
CA LEU A 291 10.21 6.04 -0.72
C LEU A 291 9.46 6.77 -1.84
N MET A 292 10.18 7.23 -2.86
CA MET A 292 9.58 7.81 -4.06
C MET A 292 8.66 6.80 -4.74
N SER A 293 9.13 5.59 -5.05
CA SER A 293 8.31 4.58 -5.73
C SER A 293 7.05 4.24 -4.94
N GLY A 294 7.18 4.09 -3.62
CA GLY A 294 6.06 3.86 -2.71
C GLY A 294 5.04 4.99 -2.73
N LEU A 295 5.48 6.25 -2.58
CA LEU A 295 4.61 7.42 -2.57
C LEU A 295 3.85 7.61 -3.89
N ILE A 296 4.48 7.29 -5.02
CA ILE A 296 3.82 7.38 -6.33
C ILE A 296 2.70 6.35 -6.45
N ILE A 297 2.92 5.11 -6.00
CA ILE A 297 1.83 4.12 -5.96
C ILE A 297 0.75 4.51 -4.95
N ALA A 298 1.13 4.97 -3.75
CA ALA A 298 0.19 5.48 -2.77
C ALA A 298 -0.70 6.60 -3.33
N PHE A 299 -0.11 7.51 -4.12
CA PHE A 299 -0.85 8.54 -4.85
C PHE A 299 -1.78 7.96 -5.92
N MET A 300 -1.33 6.97 -6.70
CA MET A 300 -2.20 6.30 -7.69
C MET A 300 -3.40 5.62 -7.03
N VAL A 301 -3.16 4.87 -5.96
CA VAL A 301 -4.21 4.18 -5.18
C VAL A 301 -5.17 5.20 -4.56
N GLY A 302 -4.65 6.26 -3.94
CA GLY A 302 -5.46 7.37 -3.44
C GLY A 302 -6.40 7.95 -4.51
N ARG A 303 -5.92 8.14 -5.74
CA ARG A 303 -6.77 8.60 -6.85
C ARG A 303 -7.84 7.59 -7.24
N ILE A 304 -7.56 6.28 -7.18
CA ILE A 304 -8.55 5.23 -7.45
C ILE A 304 -9.65 5.27 -6.38
N ILE A 305 -9.28 5.41 -5.11
CA ILE A 305 -10.24 5.50 -3.99
C ILE A 305 -11.10 6.75 -4.12
N VAL A 306 -10.48 7.91 -4.39
CA VAL A 306 -11.25 9.15 -4.64
C VAL A 306 -12.21 8.94 -5.80
N ALA A 307 -11.77 8.31 -6.90
CA ALA A 307 -12.62 8.05 -8.04
C ALA A 307 -13.78 7.10 -7.70
N HIS A 308 -13.53 6.07 -6.90
CA HIS A 308 -14.54 5.16 -6.38
C HIS A 308 -15.59 5.91 -5.53
N LEU A 309 -15.15 6.64 -4.50
CA LEU A 309 -16.02 7.34 -3.56
C LEU A 309 -16.86 8.46 -4.20
N THR A 310 -16.36 9.05 -5.29
CA THR A 310 -17.01 10.17 -5.99
C THR A 310 -17.61 9.77 -7.35
N LEU A 311 -17.60 8.48 -7.69
CA LEU A 311 -18.10 7.92 -8.96
C LEU A 311 -17.50 8.60 -10.21
N GLN A 312 -16.20 8.90 -10.15
CA GLN A 312 -15.44 9.43 -11.29
C GLN A 312 -14.90 8.28 -12.16
N PRO A 313 -14.53 8.55 -13.43
CA PRO A 313 -13.84 7.58 -14.26
C PRO A 313 -12.50 7.12 -13.66
N PHE A 314 -12.07 5.91 -14.03
CA PHE A 314 -10.82 5.33 -13.53
C PHE A 314 -9.64 6.25 -13.87
N PRO A 315 -8.78 6.59 -12.90
CA PRO A 315 -7.70 7.53 -13.11
C PRO A 315 -6.63 6.95 -14.04
N THR A 316 -6.29 7.69 -15.09
CA THR A 316 -5.15 7.37 -15.97
C THR A 316 -3.82 7.73 -15.32
N MET A 317 -2.70 7.29 -15.93
CA MET A 317 -1.35 7.69 -15.51
C MET A 317 -1.24 9.21 -15.38
N GLY A 318 -1.06 9.69 -14.15
CA GLY A 318 -0.73 11.08 -13.89
C GLY A 318 0.75 11.37 -14.20
N LEU A 319 1.10 12.66 -14.33
CA LEU A 319 2.47 13.12 -14.60
C LEU A 319 3.51 12.55 -13.62
N VAL A 320 3.10 12.35 -12.36
CA VAL A 320 3.94 11.79 -11.28
C VAL A 320 4.49 10.40 -11.64
N SER A 321 3.70 9.58 -12.31
CA SER A 321 4.07 8.22 -12.75
C SER A 321 5.25 8.22 -13.72
N TYR A 322 5.52 9.34 -14.40
CA TYR A 322 6.59 9.45 -15.38
C TYR A 322 7.92 9.89 -14.77
N ILE A 323 7.99 10.17 -13.46
CA ILE A 323 9.22 10.59 -12.77
C ILE A 323 10.41 9.66 -13.08
N PRO A 324 10.31 8.31 -13.02
CA PRO A 324 11.45 7.44 -13.32
C PRO A 324 11.92 7.54 -14.78
N LEU A 325 11.01 7.77 -15.74
CA LEU A 325 11.39 8.00 -17.14
C LEU A 325 12.11 9.34 -17.33
N PHE A 326 11.67 10.39 -16.64
CA PHE A 326 12.38 11.66 -16.64
C PHE A 326 13.77 11.52 -15.99
N GLN A 327 13.87 10.81 -14.87
CA GLN A 327 15.15 10.50 -14.23
C GLN A 327 16.08 9.71 -15.16
N LEU A 328 15.55 8.74 -15.91
CA LEU A 328 16.31 7.98 -16.90
C LEU A 328 16.89 8.87 -18.00
N GLY A 329 16.07 9.78 -18.55
CA GLY A 329 16.51 10.75 -19.56
C GLY A 329 17.59 11.69 -19.00
N LEU A 330 17.35 12.26 -17.82
CA LEU A 330 18.30 13.16 -17.16
C LEU A 330 19.60 12.46 -16.80
N TYR A 331 19.56 11.23 -16.29
CA TYR A 331 20.75 10.44 -15.98
C TYR A 331 21.64 10.29 -17.22
N LYS A 332 21.06 9.89 -18.35
CA LYS A 332 21.81 9.76 -19.62
C LYS A 332 22.40 11.08 -20.09
N ILE A 333 21.66 12.19 -20.00
CA ILE A 333 22.16 13.51 -20.40
C ILE A 333 23.31 13.96 -19.49
N LEU A 334 23.13 13.90 -18.17
CA LEU A 334 24.11 14.41 -17.20
C LEU A 334 25.41 13.59 -17.21
N ILE A 335 25.33 12.27 -17.40
CA ILE A 335 26.50 11.40 -17.43
C ILE A 335 27.15 11.36 -18.82
N SER A 336 26.38 11.11 -19.87
CA SER A 336 26.97 10.89 -21.20
C SER A 336 27.38 12.20 -21.89
N TYR A 337 26.64 13.28 -21.69
CA TYR A 337 26.91 14.57 -22.33
C TYR A 337 27.75 15.48 -21.43
N TYR A 338 27.31 15.71 -20.19
CA TYR A 338 28.00 16.63 -19.26
C TYR A 338 29.12 15.98 -18.44
N LYS A 339 29.26 14.64 -18.48
CA LYS A 339 30.33 13.88 -17.79
C LYS A 339 30.42 14.19 -16.29
N LEU A 340 29.29 14.44 -15.64
CA LEU A 340 29.24 14.70 -14.21
C LEU A 340 29.53 13.43 -13.40
N ASP A 341 29.90 13.60 -12.13
CA ASP A 341 30.10 12.49 -11.21
C ASP A 341 28.81 11.67 -11.02
N SER A 342 28.92 10.35 -11.20
CA SER A 342 27.77 9.45 -11.15
C SER A 342 27.11 9.38 -9.78
N ASN A 343 27.87 9.45 -8.69
CA ASN A 343 27.29 9.39 -7.34
C ASN A 343 26.49 10.66 -7.05
N LEU A 344 27.04 11.83 -7.42
CA LEU A 344 26.35 13.11 -7.29
C LEU A 344 25.04 13.13 -8.09
N VAL A 345 25.07 12.69 -9.34
CA VAL A 345 23.88 12.64 -10.21
C VAL A 345 22.81 11.73 -9.61
N ILE A 346 23.17 10.54 -9.14
CA ILE A 346 22.22 9.60 -8.53
C ILE A 346 21.60 10.19 -7.26
N MET A 347 22.42 10.77 -6.38
CA MET A 347 21.93 11.42 -5.16
C MET A 347 20.94 12.54 -5.47
N MET A 348 21.26 13.41 -6.45
CA MET A 348 20.37 14.49 -6.88
C MET A 348 19.08 13.96 -7.51
N LEU A 349 19.15 12.98 -8.42
CA LEU A 349 17.97 12.46 -9.10
C LEU A 349 17.01 11.78 -8.13
N THR A 350 17.53 10.91 -7.27
CA THR A 350 16.72 10.16 -6.29
C THR A 350 16.15 11.09 -5.21
N GLY A 351 16.95 12.04 -4.70
CA GLY A 351 16.50 13.05 -3.74
C GLY A 351 15.43 13.99 -4.31
N CYS A 352 15.64 14.54 -5.52
CA CYS A 352 14.64 15.39 -6.18
C CYS A 352 13.38 14.61 -6.54
N GLY A 353 13.50 13.37 -7.02
CA GLY A 353 12.36 12.50 -7.31
C GLY A 353 11.51 12.24 -6.06
N PHE A 354 12.16 11.91 -4.94
CA PHE A 354 11.49 11.77 -3.66
C PHE A 354 10.79 13.05 -3.21
N GLY A 355 11.48 14.20 -3.24
CA GLY A 355 10.90 15.49 -2.85
C GLY A 355 9.68 15.87 -3.70
N LEU A 356 9.73 15.64 -5.02
CA LEU A 356 8.60 15.88 -5.92
C LEU A 356 7.43 14.93 -5.63
N ALA A 357 7.69 13.63 -5.47
CA ALA A 357 6.65 12.66 -5.15
C ALA A 357 5.97 12.98 -3.80
N LEU A 358 6.75 13.33 -2.78
CA LEU A 358 6.26 13.72 -1.47
C LEU A 358 5.41 14.99 -1.54
N GLY A 359 5.90 16.04 -2.22
CA GLY A 359 5.18 17.29 -2.37
C GLY A 359 3.83 17.13 -3.08
N ILE A 360 3.79 16.32 -4.15
CA ILE A 360 2.55 16.07 -4.89
C ILE A 360 1.59 15.21 -4.08
N HIS A 361 2.09 14.19 -3.38
CA HIS A 361 1.27 13.37 -2.49
C HIS A 361 0.69 14.19 -1.33
N ALA A 362 1.48 15.06 -0.70
CA ALA A 362 1.02 15.96 0.36
C ALA A 362 -0.04 16.95 -0.15
N MET A 363 0.16 17.52 -1.35
CA MET A 363 -0.83 18.38 -1.99
C MET A 363 -2.15 17.64 -2.24
N PHE A 364 -2.08 16.41 -2.75
CA PHE A 364 -3.23 15.54 -2.98
C PHE A 364 -4.02 15.27 -1.70
N ILE A 365 -3.35 14.78 -0.64
CA ILE A 365 -4.01 14.48 0.63
C ILE A 365 -4.63 15.74 1.25
N ASN A 366 -3.91 16.86 1.23
CA ASN A 366 -4.40 18.12 1.79
C ASN A 366 -5.67 18.60 1.08
N GLU A 367 -5.68 18.61 -0.26
CA GLU A 367 -6.84 19.03 -1.03
C GLU A 367 -8.04 18.11 -0.81
N VAL A 368 -7.84 16.79 -0.89
CA VAL A 368 -8.93 15.81 -0.75
C VAL A 368 -9.52 15.85 0.65
N ILE A 369 -8.69 15.89 1.71
CA ILE A 369 -9.19 16.03 3.09
C ILE A 369 -9.95 17.34 3.24
N TYR A 370 -9.45 18.45 2.73
CA TYR A 370 -10.12 19.75 2.80
C TYR A 370 -11.49 19.73 2.12
N GLU A 371 -11.59 19.22 0.89
CA GLU A 371 -12.83 19.14 0.13
C GLU A 371 -13.85 18.22 0.83
N PHE A 372 -13.42 17.04 1.28
CA PHE A 372 -14.30 16.07 1.96
C PHE A 372 -14.80 16.60 3.31
N THR A 373 -13.91 17.15 4.14
CA THR A 373 -14.28 17.70 5.46
C THR A 373 -15.22 18.90 5.33
N THR A 374 -15.00 19.75 4.33
CA THR A 374 -15.86 20.91 4.04
C THR A 374 -17.24 20.46 3.56
N TYR A 375 -17.30 19.53 2.60
CA TYR A 375 -18.56 19.07 2.02
C TYR A 375 -19.41 18.25 3.01
N LEU A 376 -18.78 17.34 3.76
CA LEU A 376 -19.47 16.47 4.73
C LEU A 376 -19.74 17.17 6.07
N ASP A 377 -19.18 18.36 6.27
CA ASP A 377 -19.23 19.11 7.53
C ASP A 377 -18.69 18.31 8.72
N VAL A 378 -17.47 17.75 8.58
CA VAL A 378 -16.80 16.94 9.61
C VAL A 378 -15.35 17.41 9.83
N TYR A 379 -14.74 17.01 10.95
CA TYR A 379 -13.29 17.18 11.15
C TYR A 379 -12.57 15.86 10.86
N ALA A 380 -11.33 15.95 10.35
CA ALA A 380 -10.57 14.77 9.97
C ALA A 380 -10.09 13.94 11.17
N LEU A 381 -9.71 14.57 12.29
CA LEU A 381 -9.08 13.92 13.44
C LEU A 381 -9.82 14.14 14.77
N SER A 382 -11.00 14.74 14.72
CA SER A 382 -11.86 14.94 15.90
C SER A 382 -13.33 14.80 15.51
N ILE A 383 -14.20 14.58 16.49
CA ILE A 383 -15.64 14.42 16.23
C ILE A 383 -16.30 15.80 16.31
N LYS A 384 -16.77 16.32 15.17
CA LYS A 384 -17.52 17.59 15.11
C LYS A 384 -18.94 17.43 15.65
N HIS A 385 -19.63 16.38 15.22
CA HIS A 385 -21.04 16.11 15.54
C HIS A 385 -21.17 14.74 16.22
N PRO A 386 -21.07 14.67 17.57
CA PRO A 386 -21.26 13.42 18.31
C PRO A 386 -22.67 12.87 18.12
N LYS A 387 -22.78 11.56 17.87
CA LYS A 387 -24.07 10.87 17.76
C LYS A 387 -24.36 10.10 19.04
N ASN A 388 -25.61 10.17 19.50
CA ASN A 388 -26.11 9.29 20.55
C ASN A 388 -26.52 7.96 19.87
N VAL A 389 -25.62 6.98 19.91
CA VAL A 389 -25.80 5.64 19.31
C VAL A 389 -26.08 4.60 20.39
#